data_AF-A0A528I2S6-F1
#
_entry.id   AF-A0A528I2S6-F1
#
_cell.length_a   1.000
_cell.length_b   1.000
_cell.length_c   1.000
_cell.angle_alpha   90.00
_cell.angle_beta   90.00
_cell.angle_gamma   90.00
#
_symmetry.space_group_name_H-M   'P 1'
#
loop_
_entity.id
_entity.type
_entity.pdbx_description
1 polymer ?
#
loop_
_entity_poly.entity_id
_entity_poly.type
_entity_poly.pdbx_seq_one_letter_code
_entity_poly.pdbx_strand_id
1 'polypeptide(L)' 'MHAGSPNKKRFDPQASIASALRTVATEQAGVAALAAALENGLTEPFAHAVDMVSQIEGRVIVTGVGKSGHIGSK' A
#
# COMPACT_ATOMS: atom_id res chain seq x y z
N MET A 1 -29.84 -10.67 -38.76
CA MET A 1 -28.38 -10.91 -38.72
C MET A 1 -27.91 -10.62 -37.30
N HIS A 2 -27.83 -11.63 -36.44
CA HIS A 2 -27.39 -11.45 -35.06
C HIS A 2 -25.86 -11.46 -34.99
N ALA A 3 -25.27 -10.34 -34.61
CA ALA A 3 -23.85 -10.21 -34.31
C ALA A 3 -23.50 -11.13 -33.13
N GLY A 4 -22.52 -12.01 -33.34
CA GLY A 4 -22.06 -12.97 -32.34
C GLY A 4 -21.58 -12.27 -31.07
N SER A 5 -22.03 -12.77 -29.92
CA SER A 5 -21.61 -12.31 -28.60
C SER A 5 -20.07 -12.35 -28.46
N PRO A 6 -19.44 -11.36 -27.82
CA PRO A 6 -18.00 -11.36 -27.64
C PRO A 6 -17.59 -12.56 -26.79
N ASN A 7 -16.64 -13.34 -27.31
CA ASN A 7 -16.06 -14.50 -26.66
C ASN A 7 -15.42 -14.06 -25.32
N LYS A 8 -16.09 -14.35 -24.19
CA LYS A 8 -15.54 -14.09 -22.86
C LYS A 8 -14.24 -14.89 -22.75
N LYS A 9 -13.10 -14.20 -22.64
CA LYS A 9 -11.81 -14.84 -22.37
C LYS A 9 -11.98 -15.85 -21.24
N ARG A 10 -11.66 -17.10 -21.54
CA ARG A 10 -11.76 -18.20 -20.59
C ARG A 10 -10.73 -17.96 -19.48
N PHE A 11 -11.13 -18.22 -18.24
CA PHE A 11 -10.28 -18.10 -17.05
C PHE A 11 -8.97 -18.89 -17.21
N ASP A 12 -7.82 -18.25 -16.94
CA ASP A 12 -6.49 -18.87 -16.93
C ASP A 12 -5.95 -18.88 -15.50
N PRO A 13 -6.03 -20.03 -14.80
CA PRO A 13 -5.58 -20.16 -13.42
C PRO A 13 -4.10 -19.79 -13.23
N GLN A 14 -3.25 -20.12 -14.20
CA GLN A 14 -1.81 -19.90 -14.10
C GLN A 14 -1.50 -18.41 -14.21
N ALA A 15 -2.14 -17.71 -15.15
CA ALA A 15 -2.02 -16.26 -15.26
C ALA A 15 -2.56 -15.54 -14.02
N SER A 16 -3.66 -16.01 -13.43
CA SER A 16 -4.22 -15.44 -12.19
C SER A 16 -3.27 -15.58 -11.01
N ILE A 17 -2.75 -16.78 -10.75
CA ILE A 17 -1.78 -17.00 -9.67
C ILE A 17 -0.49 -16.21 -9.91
N ALA A 18 0.02 -16.18 -11.14
CA ALA A 18 1.19 -15.38 -11.48
C ALA A 18 0.96 -13.88 -11.19
N SER A 19 -0.24 -13.36 -11.47
CA SER A 19 -0.58 -11.97 -11.14
C SER A 19 -0.64 -11.72 -9.64
N ALA A 20 -1.27 -12.61 -8.87
CA ALA A 20 -1.35 -12.50 -7.42
C ALA A 20 0.06 -12.52 -6.78
N LEU A 21 0.92 -13.45 -7.22
CA LEU A 21 2.30 -13.54 -6.74
C LEU A 21 3.12 -12.29 -7.05
N ARG A 22 2.93 -11.66 -8.22
CA ARG A 22 3.58 -10.38 -8.55
C ARG A 22 3.14 -9.24 -7.62
N THR A 23 1.85 -9.18 -7.29
CA THR A 23 1.34 -8.19 -6.32
C THR A 23 2.02 -8.37 -4.96
N VAL A 24 2.02 -9.60 -4.44
CA VAL A 24 2.66 -9.89 -3.14
C VAL A 24 4.15 -9.57 -3.14
N ALA A 25 4.87 -9.95 -4.21
CA ALA A 25 6.29 -9.62 -4.34
C ALA A 25 6.54 -8.10 -4.36
N THR A 26 5.65 -7.33 -4.99
CA THR A 26 5.73 -5.86 -5.02
C THR A 26 5.51 -5.26 -3.64
N GLU A 27 4.55 -5.77 -2.87
CA GLU A 27 4.29 -5.34 -1.50
C GLU A 27 5.48 -5.64 -0.58
N GLN A 28 6.06 -6.85 -0.69
CA GLN A 28 7.26 -7.23 0.07
C GLN A 28 8.45 -6.31 -0.24
N ALA A 29 8.67 -5.99 -1.52
CA ALA A 29 9.72 -5.06 -1.93
C ALA A 29 9.49 -3.66 -1.35
N GLY A 30 8.23 -3.19 -1.30
CA GLY A 30 7.88 -1.91 -0.69
C GLY A 30 8.19 -1.86 0.81
N VAL A 31 7.86 -2.92 1.56
CA VAL A 31 8.19 -3.01 3.00
C VAL A 31 9.70 -3.05 3.23
N ALA A 32 10.44 -3.80 2.41
CA ALA A 32 11.90 -3.83 2.49
C ALA A 32 12.53 -2.46 2.21
N ALA A 33 12.01 -1.73 1.22
CA ALA A 33 12.45 -0.36 0.91
C ALA A 33 12.16 0.62 2.06
N LEU A 34 11.02 0.49 2.73
CA LEU A 34 10.69 1.30 3.91
C LEU A 34 11.67 1.02 5.06
N ALA A 35 11.99 -0.25 5.33
CA ALA A 35 12.98 -0.61 6.35
C ALA A 35 14.36 0.00 6.04
N ALA A 36 14.81 -0.11 4.79
CA ALA A 36 16.05 0.50 4.35
C ALA A 36 16.04 2.04 4.52
N ALA A 37 14.92 2.71 4.24
CA ALA A 37 14.80 4.15 4.44
C ALA A 37 14.81 4.56 5.92
N LEU A 38 14.21 3.74 6.80
CA LEU A 38 14.26 3.95 8.26
C LEU A 38 15.68 3.84 8.82
N GLU A 39 16.53 3.00 8.21
CA GLU A 39 17.96 2.88 8.55
C GLU A 39 18.84 3.91 7.82
N ASN A 40 18.31 4.58 6.78
CA ASN A 40 19.06 5.49 5.92
C ASN A 40 18.27 6.77 5.62
N GLY A 41 18.37 7.74 6.52
CA GLY A 41 17.86 9.10 6.33
C GLY A 41 16.50 9.39 6.97
N LEU A 42 15.71 8.37 7.33
CA LEU A 42 14.46 8.58 8.06
C LEU A 42 14.55 8.32 9.58
N THR A 43 15.68 7.86 10.11
CA THR A 43 15.82 7.50 11.55
C THR A 43 15.45 8.66 12.47
N GLU A 44 16.12 9.81 12.33
CA GLU A 44 15.90 11.00 13.16
C GLU A 44 14.50 11.61 13.00
N PRO A 45 14.00 11.91 11.79
CA PRO A 45 12.67 12.48 11.64
C PRO A 45 11.56 11.54 12.11
N PHE A 46 11.73 10.22 11.96
CA PHE A 46 10.79 9.24 12.50
C PHE A 46 10.76 9.25 14.03
N ALA A 47 11.93 9.21 14.68
CA ALA A 47 12.02 9.27 16.15
C ALA A 47 11.43 10.57 16.71
N HIS A 48 11.72 11.71 16.06
CA HIS A 48 11.16 13.00 16.44
C HIS A 48 9.64 13.05 16.29
N ALA A 49 9.08 12.45 15.22
CA ALA A 49 7.64 12.34 15.06
C ALA A 49 6.98 11.51 16.17
N VAL A 50 7.60 10.39 16.57
CA VAL A 50 7.13 9.56 17.69
C VAL A 50 7.14 10.34 19.00
N ASP A 51 8.23 11.06 19.29
CA ASP A 51 8.35 11.88 20.49
C ASP A 51 7.26 12.95 20.55
N MET A 52 7.10 13.74 19.47
CA MET A 52 6.05 14.76 19.38
C MET A 52 4.64 14.19 19.60
N VAL A 53 4.32 13.04 18.98
CA VAL A 53 3.00 12.41 19.13
C VAL A 53 2.81 11.86 20.54
N SER A 54 3.86 11.36 21.19
CA SER A 54 3.78 10.85 22.56
C SER A 54 3.45 11.92 23.60
N GLN A 55 3.79 13.19 23.33
CA GLN A 55 3.61 14.31 24.24
C GLN A 55 2.27 15.04 24.04
N ILE A 56 1.39 14.59 23.14
CA ILE A 56 0.14 15.32 22.89
C ILE A 56 -0.88 15.10 24.02
N GLU A 57 -1.52 16.17 24.48
CA GLU A 57 -2.68 16.10 25.39
C GLU A 57 -4.01 16.01 24.62
N GLY A 58 -3.96 16.28 23.31
CA GLY A 58 -5.12 16.36 22.41
C GLY A 58 -5.25 15.15 21.50
N ARG A 59 -5.45 15.40 20.20
CA ARG A 59 -5.58 14.36 19.18
C ARG A 59 -4.70 14.66 17.96
N VAL A 60 -4.16 13.63 17.34
CA VAL A 60 -3.58 13.72 15.99
C VAL A 60 -4.72 13.65 14.98
N ILE A 61 -4.79 14.65 14.09
CA ILE A 61 -5.73 14.64 12.97
C ILE A 61 -4.99 14.19 11.71
N VAL A 62 -5.34 13.02 11.20
CA VAL A 62 -4.78 12.48 9.95
C VAL A 62 -5.78 12.76 8.83
N THR A 63 -5.33 13.37 7.73
CA THR A 63 -6.17 13.64 6.56
C THR A 63 -5.52 13.13 5.27
N GLY A 64 -6.33 12.83 4.27
CA GLY A 64 -5.89 12.31 2.97
C GLY A 64 -7.07 12.07 2.03
N VAL A 65 -6.80 11.90 0.74
CA VAL A 65 -7.82 11.67 -0.30
C VAL A 65 -7.64 10.32 -0.97
N GLY A 66 -8.73 9.68 -1.38
CA GLY A 66 -8.66 8.38 -2.05
C GLY A 66 -8.01 7.29 -1.20
N LYS A 67 -7.04 6.56 -1.76
CA LYS A 67 -6.37 5.45 -1.05
C LYS A 67 -5.59 5.91 0.17
N SER A 68 -4.94 7.08 0.15
CA SER A 68 -4.19 7.58 1.30
C SER A 68 -5.11 7.94 2.46
N GLY A 69 -6.27 8.54 2.17
CA GLY A 69 -7.32 8.75 3.17
C GLY A 69 -7.84 7.43 3.74
N HIS A 70 -8.01 6.40 2.90
CA HIS A 70 -8.47 5.09 3.36
C HIS A 70 -7.48 4.38 4.30
N ILE A 71 -6.16 4.53 4.06
CA ILE A 71 -5.13 4.00 4.95
C ILE A 71 -5.06 4.76 6.27
N GLY A 72 -5.20 6.10 6.25
CA GLY A 72 -5.09 6.93 7.45
C GLY A 72 -6.37 7.07 8.30
N SER A 73 -7.53 6.59 7.80
CA SER A 73 -8.85 6.77 8.43
C SER A 73 -9.37 5.52 9.17
N LYS A 74 -8.58 4.46 9.26
CA LYS A 74 -8.97 3.17 9.83
C LYS A 74 -8.15 2.85 11.06
#